data_AF-A0AB73QHI0-F1
#
_entry.id   AF-A0AB73QHI0-F1
#
_cell.length_a   1.000
_cell.length_b   1.000
_cell.length_c   1.000
_cell.angle_alpha   90.00
_cell.angle_beta   90.00
_cell.angle_gamma   90.00
#
_symmetry.space_group_name_H-M   'P 1'
#
loop_
_entity.id
_entity.type
_entity.pdbx_description
1 polymer ?
#
loop_
_entity_poly.entity_id
_entity_poly.type
_entity_poly.pdbx_seq_one_letter_code
_entity_poly.pdbx_strand_id
1 'polypeptide(L)'
;MVARPKSHPLVIRYVKRLNALGYTELREPNQTLLKMRRERAELERQIYLRDKQQWADSPQGVEARIDQQPIFIKSHFQNKIKWLRENHGDKHTNAFLTGTGKNALLRLDAVREYQGVSKGRKSELMAYFQGIYSHLAELTKRRVKSLANDVAGRINEMFCTEVSTPTEETRILSDAELLTIYRNIALEVWSLRVKPPHWRELGPKPGQQDEPVDRAVFHSAIARLINADWWERKLWRLRNDWRESQLRAAGLIHKRAAPYISKEALADW
;
A
#
# COMPACT_ATOMS: atom_id res chain seq x y z
N MET A 1 53.15 -4.99 -30.33
CA MET A 1 52.14 -4.02 -29.85
C MET A 1 50.98 -4.00 -30.84
N VAL A 2 49.83 -4.61 -30.52
CA VAL A 2 48.67 -4.65 -31.42
C VAL A 2 47.93 -3.32 -31.33
N ALA A 3 47.96 -2.53 -32.41
CA ALA A 3 47.24 -1.26 -32.49
C ALA A 3 45.74 -1.52 -32.38
N ARG A 4 45.08 -0.99 -31.34
CA ARG A 4 43.63 -1.09 -31.21
C ARG A 4 42.98 -0.32 -32.36
N PRO A 5 41.97 -0.88 -33.05
CA PRO A 5 41.30 -0.21 -34.15
C PRO A 5 40.64 1.09 -33.66
N LYS A 6 40.83 2.19 -34.40
CA LYS A 6 40.19 3.48 -34.11
C LYS A 6 38.67 3.30 -34.22
N SER A 7 37.94 3.62 -33.14
CA SER A 7 36.48 3.48 -33.12
C SER A 7 35.82 4.39 -34.15
N HIS A 8 34.74 3.92 -34.77
CA HIS A 8 34.02 4.65 -35.81
C HIS A 8 33.51 6.02 -35.30
N PRO A 9 33.53 7.10 -36.10
CA PRO A 9 33.12 8.44 -35.68
C PRO A 9 31.71 8.52 -35.08
N LEU A 10 30.76 7.76 -35.63
CA LEU A 10 29.40 7.67 -35.09
C LEU A 10 29.37 7.04 -33.70
N VAL A 11 30.22 6.05 -33.43
CA VAL A 11 30.36 5.42 -32.12
C VAL A 11 30.94 6.41 -31.12
N ILE A 12 31.95 7.18 -31.53
CA ILE A 12 32.53 8.25 -30.68
C ILE A 12 31.45 9.30 -30.34
N ARG A 13 30.65 9.73 -31.32
CA ARG A 13 29.58 10.72 -31.12
C ARG A 13 28.46 10.17 -30.23
N TYR A 14 28.05 8.92 -30.44
CA TYR A 14 27.06 8.23 -29.63
C TYR A 14 27.53 8.08 -28.17
N VAL A 15 28.77 7.63 -27.96
CA VAL A 15 29.41 7.54 -26.64
C VAL A 15 29.50 8.91 -25.96
N LYS A 16 29.89 9.95 -26.69
CA LYS A 16 29.97 11.31 -26.13
C LYS A 16 28.59 11.81 -25.67
N ARG A 17 27.53 11.47 -26.41
CA ARG A 17 26.14 11.76 -26.03
C ARG A 17 25.70 10.96 -24.80
N LEU A 18 26.00 9.65 -24.74
CA LEU A 18 25.69 8.82 -23.58
C LEU A 18 26.38 9.30 -22.30
N ASN A 19 27.66 9.68 -22.39
CA ASN A 19 28.42 10.24 -21.27
C ASN A 19 27.82 11.56 -20.76
N ALA A 20 27.35 12.43 -21.66
CA ALA A 20 26.69 13.68 -21.29
C ALA A 20 25.34 13.46 -20.59
N LEU A 21 24.63 12.38 -20.93
CA LEU A 21 23.37 11.96 -20.32
C LEU A 21 23.55 11.10 -19.05
N GLY A 22 24.79 10.77 -18.68
CA GLY A 22 25.09 9.97 -17.50
C GLY A 22 24.84 8.46 -17.66
N TYR A 23 24.52 7.97 -18.85
CA TYR A 23 24.31 6.54 -19.15
C TYR A 23 25.64 5.85 -19.50
N THR A 24 26.50 5.64 -18.51
CA THR A 24 27.82 5.00 -18.65
C THR A 24 27.85 3.54 -18.19
N GLU A 25 26.68 2.96 -17.91
CA GLU A 25 26.51 1.66 -17.23
C GLU A 25 27.25 0.48 -17.89
N LEU A 26 27.51 0.55 -19.20
CA LEU A 26 28.06 -0.55 -19.99
C LEU A 26 29.58 -0.48 -20.25
N ARG A 27 30.30 0.59 -19.84
CA ARG A 27 31.67 0.83 -20.34
C ARG A 27 32.77 0.91 -19.30
N GLU A 28 32.49 0.86 -18.00
CA GLU A 28 33.56 1.01 -17.01
C GLU A 28 34.27 -0.31 -16.71
N PRO A 29 35.61 -0.38 -16.86
CA PRO A 29 36.37 -1.62 -16.70
C PRO A 29 36.19 -2.29 -15.32
N ASN A 30 35.83 -1.53 -14.28
CA ASN A 30 35.86 -1.97 -12.89
C ASN A 30 34.56 -1.69 -12.09
N GLN A 31 33.44 -1.34 -12.74
CA GLN A 31 32.16 -0.98 -12.09
C GLN A 31 32.25 0.15 -11.02
N THR A 32 33.31 0.97 -11.02
CA THR A 32 33.62 1.92 -9.95
C THR A 32 32.59 3.05 -9.83
N LEU A 33 32.14 3.62 -10.94
CA LEU A 33 31.10 4.66 -10.92
C LEU A 33 29.73 4.11 -10.52
N LEU A 34 29.42 2.85 -10.83
CA LEU A 34 28.19 2.21 -10.37
C LEU A 34 28.20 2.05 -8.83
N LYS A 35 29.36 1.66 -8.26
CA LYS A 35 29.56 1.64 -6.79
C LYS A 35 29.40 3.04 -6.19
N MET A 36 30.10 4.05 -6.70
CA MET A 36 29.97 5.43 -6.21
C MET A 36 28.53 5.97 -6.30
N ARG A 37 27.77 5.63 -7.35
CA ARG A 37 26.35 6.00 -7.48
C ARG A 37 25.45 5.26 -6.51
N ARG A 38 25.71 3.97 -6.24
CA ARG A 38 25.00 3.20 -5.21
C ARG A 38 25.29 3.76 -3.83
N GLU A 39 26.55 4.03 -3.51
CA GLU A 39 26.96 4.68 -2.27
C GLU A 39 26.31 6.06 -2.12
N ARG A 40 26.28 6.87 -3.20
CA ARG A 40 25.57 8.14 -3.20
C ARG A 40 24.07 7.97 -2.99
N ALA A 41 23.42 7.02 -3.67
CA ALA A 41 22.00 6.75 -3.50
C ALA A 41 21.68 6.21 -2.09
N GLU A 42 22.58 5.43 -1.50
CA GLU A 42 22.49 4.96 -0.12
C GLU A 42 22.64 6.11 0.87
N LEU A 43 23.60 7.02 0.65
CA LEU A 43 23.76 8.25 1.44
C LEU A 43 22.54 9.16 1.32
N GLU A 44 22.05 9.41 0.10
CA GLU A 44 20.83 10.18 -0.14
C GLU A 44 19.62 9.54 0.55
N ARG A 45 19.51 8.21 0.51
CA ARG A 45 18.48 7.46 1.23
C ARG A 45 18.64 7.60 2.75
N GLN A 46 19.85 7.55 3.28
CA GLN A 46 20.12 7.73 4.72
C GLN A 46 19.75 9.15 5.18
N ILE A 47 20.15 10.17 4.40
CA ILE A 47 19.78 11.57 4.65
C ILE A 47 18.25 11.71 4.64
N TYR A 48 17.59 11.18 3.62
CA TYR A 48 16.13 11.19 3.53
C TYR A 48 15.46 10.53 4.75
N LEU A 49 15.96 9.36 5.19
CA LEU A 49 15.42 8.66 6.36
C LEU A 49 15.66 9.45 7.65
N ARG A 50 16.81 10.11 7.77
CA ARG A 50 17.17 10.96 8.91
C ARG A 50 16.26 12.19 8.97
N ASP A 51 16.12 12.90 7.87
CA ASP A 51 15.26 14.08 7.75
C ASP A 51 13.80 13.71 8.06
N LYS A 52 13.36 12.53 7.60
CA LYS A 52 12.03 11.98 7.91
C LYS A 52 11.82 11.69 9.40
N GLN A 53 12.88 11.51 10.19
CA GLN A 53 12.82 11.24 11.64
C GLN A 53 13.16 12.45 12.51
N GLN A 54 13.64 13.55 11.93
CA GLN A 54 14.10 14.76 12.65
C GLN A 54 13.01 15.38 13.56
N TRP A 55 11.73 15.20 13.21
CA TRP A 55 10.61 15.63 14.05
C TRP A 55 10.63 15.02 15.46
N ALA A 56 11.29 13.87 15.64
CA ALA A 56 11.32 13.13 16.89
C ALA A 56 12.37 13.65 17.90
N ASP A 57 13.16 14.65 17.53
CA ASP A 57 14.28 15.17 18.34
C ASP A 57 13.84 16.30 19.29
N SER A 58 12.75 17.00 18.98
CA SER A 58 12.22 18.09 19.80
C SER A 58 10.75 17.87 20.21
N PRO A 59 10.33 18.32 21.40
CA PRO A 59 8.91 18.28 21.80
C PRO A 59 7.99 18.99 20.80
N GLN A 60 8.43 20.13 20.26
CA GLN A 60 7.70 20.92 19.27
C GLN A 60 7.58 20.17 17.93
N GLY A 61 8.63 19.45 17.51
CA GLY A 61 8.59 18.60 16.32
C GLY A 61 7.59 17.45 16.47
N VAL A 62 7.54 16.83 17.66
CA VAL A 62 6.56 15.79 17.97
C VAL A 62 5.14 16.36 17.94
N GLU A 63 4.90 17.53 18.54
CA GLU A 63 3.59 18.18 18.52
C GLU A 63 3.16 18.55 17.09
N ALA A 64 4.05 19.13 16.28
CA ALA A 64 3.77 19.42 14.88
C ALA A 64 3.45 18.15 14.07
N ARG A 65 4.12 17.03 14.38
CA ARG A 65 3.84 15.72 13.76
C ARG A 65 2.49 15.16 14.19
N ILE A 66 2.07 15.38 15.44
CA ILE A 66 0.71 15.06 15.92
C ILE A 66 -0.32 15.87 15.14
N ASP A 67 -0.04 17.15 14.88
CA ASP A 67 -0.96 18.03 14.15
C ASP A 67 -1.18 17.64 12.69
N GLN A 68 -0.23 16.92 12.09
CA GLN A 68 -0.36 16.31 10.77
C GLN A 68 -1.15 15.00 10.78
N GLN A 69 -1.44 14.43 11.96
CA GLN A 69 -2.20 13.19 12.03
C GLN A 69 -3.67 13.42 11.70
N PRO A 70 -4.36 12.37 11.23
CA PRO A 70 -5.79 12.45 11.02
C PRO A 70 -6.54 12.75 12.33
N ILE A 71 -7.72 13.36 12.22
CA ILE A 71 -8.51 13.88 13.35
C ILE A 71 -8.72 12.84 14.47
N PHE A 72 -8.97 11.59 14.11
CA PHE A 72 -9.21 10.50 15.06
C PHE A 72 -7.99 10.07 15.90
N ILE A 73 -6.80 10.53 15.55
CA ILE A 73 -5.58 10.37 16.35
C ILE A 73 -5.24 11.71 16.99
N LYS A 74 -5.17 12.76 16.16
CA LYS A 74 -4.80 14.12 16.55
C LYS A 74 -5.63 14.65 17.71
N SER A 75 -6.96 14.54 17.65
CA SER A 75 -7.86 15.08 18.67
C SER A 75 -7.57 14.53 20.08
N HIS A 76 -7.28 13.24 20.20
CA HIS A 76 -6.94 12.61 21.48
C HIS A 76 -5.64 13.16 22.07
N PHE A 77 -4.60 13.28 21.24
CA PHE A 77 -3.33 13.83 21.70
C PHE A 77 -3.46 15.32 22.05
N GLN A 78 -4.14 16.12 21.22
CA GLN A 78 -4.34 17.54 21.49
C GLN A 78 -5.08 17.77 22.81
N ASN A 79 -6.15 17.02 23.08
CA ASN A 79 -6.88 17.10 24.36
C ASN A 79 -5.96 16.76 25.54
N LYS A 80 -5.12 15.73 25.40
CA LYS A 80 -4.19 15.34 26.47
C LYS A 80 -3.09 16.37 26.68
N ILE A 81 -2.53 16.93 25.61
CA ILE A 81 -1.51 17.98 25.65
C ILE A 81 -2.06 19.24 26.32
N LYS A 82 -3.26 19.69 25.92
CA LYS A 82 -3.94 20.82 26.54
C LYS A 82 -4.13 20.62 28.05
N TRP A 83 -4.67 19.47 28.44
CA TRP A 83 -4.85 19.14 29.86
C TRP A 83 -3.52 19.09 30.64
N LEU A 84 -2.45 18.53 30.05
CA LEU A 84 -1.12 18.49 30.68
C LEU A 84 -0.54 19.89 30.90
N ARG A 85 -0.69 20.80 29.93
CA ARG A 85 -0.24 22.18 30.05
C ARG A 85 -0.97 22.91 31.18
N GLU A 86 -2.29 22.75 31.25
CA GLU A 86 -3.14 23.40 32.25
C GLU A 86 -2.89 22.87 33.68
N ASN A 87 -2.64 21.57 33.86
CA ASN A 87 -2.59 20.94 35.19
C ASN A 87 -1.18 20.65 35.72
N HIS A 88 -0.19 20.42 34.85
CA HIS A 88 1.14 19.92 35.22
C HIS A 88 2.30 20.74 34.64
N GLY A 89 2.00 21.79 33.89
CA GLY A 89 2.96 22.69 33.27
C GLY A 89 3.78 22.07 32.12
N ASP A 90 4.69 22.88 31.57
CA ASP A 90 5.42 22.54 30.34
C ASP A 90 6.43 21.41 30.52
N LYS A 91 7.03 21.26 31.71
CA LYS A 91 8.01 20.19 31.98
C LYS A 91 7.40 18.81 31.77
N HIS A 92 6.21 18.55 32.33
CA HIS A 92 5.50 17.28 32.18
C HIS A 92 4.96 17.09 30.77
N THR A 93 4.50 18.17 30.14
CA THR A 93 4.05 18.14 28.74
C THR A 93 5.18 17.74 27.80
N ASN A 94 6.36 18.33 27.95
CA ASN A 94 7.54 18.00 27.15
C ASN A 94 8.00 16.56 27.37
N ALA A 95 8.01 16.08 28.62
CA ALA A 95 8.32 14.68 28.92
C ALA A 95 7.32 13.69 28.30
N PHE A 96 6.03 14.04 28.29
CA PHE A 96 5.00 13.24 27.62
C PHE A 96 5.23 13.19 26.10
N LEU A 97 5.53 14.32 25.46
CA LEU A 97 5.78 14.41 24.03
C LEU A 97 7.00 13.59 23.62
N THR A 98 8.14 13.78 24.30
CA THR A 98 9.40 13.08 23.95
C THR A 98 9.38 11.59 24.32
N GLY A 99 8.59 11.20 25.32
CA GLY A 99 8.41 9.80 25.70
C GLY A 99 7.24 9.12 25.01
N THR A 100 6.02 9.41 25.48
CA THR A 100 4.81 8.67 25.05
C THR A 100 4.37 9.06 23.65
N GLY A 101 4.34 10.36 23.33
CA GLY A 101 3.92 10.87 22.02
C GLY A 101 4.82 10.37 20.89
N LYS A 102 6.13 10.55 21.03
CA LYS A 102 7.15 10.04 20.11
C LYS A 102 6.99 8.54 19.85
N ASN A 103 6.95 7.72 20.90
CA ASN A 103 6.86 6.26 20.77
C ASN A 103 5.52 5.80 20.18
N ALA A 104 4.43 6.53 20.42
CA ALA A 104 3.14 6.26 19.77
C ALA A 104 3.20 6.53 18.26
N LEU A 105 3.80 7.65 17.84
CA LEU A 105 3.95 7.98 16.42
C LEU A 105 4.90 7.02 15.68
N LEU A 106 6.00 6.61 16.31
CA LEU A 106 6.92 5.62 15.72
C LEU A 106 6.23 4.26 15.50
N ARG A 107 5.44 3.80 16.48
CA ARG A 107 4.63 2.57 16.33
C ARG A 107 3.58 2.73 15.23
N LEU A 108 2.96 3.91 15.14
CA LEU A 108 1.97 4.23 14.11
C LEU A 108 2.59 4.19 12.70
N ASP A 109 3.78 4.77 12.53
CA ASP A 109 4.51 4.74 11.25
C ASP A 109 4.89 3.30 10.87
N ALA A 110 5.34 2.48 11.83
CA ALA A 110 5.61 1.07 11.61
C ALA A 110 4.35 0.30 11.15
N VAL A 111 3.20 0.52 11.80
CA VAL A 111 1.93 -0.09 11.38
C VAL A 111 1.53 0.35 9.97
N ARG A 112 1.69 1.64 9.64
CA ARG A 112 1.37 2.18 8.31
C ARG A 112 2.27 1.65 7.21
N GLU A 113 3.52 1.32 7.52
CA GLU A 113 4.44 0.71 6.54
C GLU A 113 3.96 -0.67 6.07
N TYR A 114 3.28 -1.42 6.94
CA TYR A 114 2.61 -2.68 6.61
C TYR A 114 1.26 -2.48 5.91
N GLN A 115 0.60 -1.34 6.13
CA GLN A 115 -0.65 -0.99 5.47
C GLN A 115 -0.39 -0.49 4.03
N GLY A 116 -1.45 -0.36 3.24
CA GLY A 116 -1.39 -0.04 1.82
C GLY A 116 -1.50 -1.26 0.91
N VAL A 117 -1.27 -1.08 -0.39
CA VAL A 117 -1.27 -2.18 -1.37
C VAL A 117 -0.08 -3.14 -1.15
N SER A 118 -0.20 -4.37 -1.64
CA SER A 118 0.86 -5.39 -1.54
C SER A 118 2.10 -4.97 -2.31
N LYS A 119 3.28 -5.05 -1.67
CA LYS A 119 4.58 -4.69 -2.29
C LYS A 119 5.22 -5.85 -3.05
N GLY A 120 4.66 -7.06 -2.98
CA GLY A 120 5.29 -8.29 -3.48
C GLY A 120 5.20 -8.48 -4.99
N ARG A 121 4.25 -7.81 -5.67
CA ARG A 121 4.06 -7.91 -7.12
C ARG A 121 3.52 -6.58 -7.66
N LYS A 122 4.06 -6.15 -8.80
CA LYS A 122 3.49 -5.02 -9.55
C LYS A 122 2.22 -5.49 -10.25
N SER A 123 1.14 -4.77 -10.04
CA SER A 123 -0.19 -5.06 -10.54
C SER A 123 -0.83 -3.76 -11.01
N GLU A 124 -1.78 -3.86 -11.93
CA GLU A 124 -2.50 -2.70 -12.44
C GLU A 124 -3.32 -2.03 -11.32
N LEU A 125 -4.12 -2.82 -10.60
CA LEU A 125 -4.93 -2.32 -9.49
C LEU A 125 -4.08 -1.68 -8.39
N MET A 126 -2.89 -2.24 -8.13
CA MET A 126 -1.93 -1.65 -7.20
C MET A 126 -1.55 -0.23 -7.63
N ALA A 127 -1.19 -0.04 -8.91
CA ALA A 127 -0.76 1.26 -9.43
C ALA A 127 -1.88 2.31 -9.37
N TYR A 128 -3.12 1.92 -9.67
CA TYR A 128 -4.28 2.80 -9.59
C TYR A 128 -4.61 3.20 -8.14
N PHE A 129 -4.57 2.25 -7.21
CA PHE A 129 -5.13 2.47 -5.88
C PHE A 129 -4.09 2.74 -4.77
N GLN A 130 -2.78 2.64 -5.05
CA GLN A 130 -1.73 2.85 -4.05
C GLN A 130 -1.85 4.16 -3.27
N GLY A 131 -2.19 5.27 -3.95
CA GLY A 131 -2.30 6.60 -3.32
C GLY A 131 -3.52 6.75 -2.43
N ILE A 132 -4.60 6.01 -2.70
CA ILE A 132 -5.80 6.02 -1.85
C ILE A 132 -5.62 5.06 -0.68
N TYR A 133 -4.99 3.91 -0.91
CA TYR A 133 -4.80 2.87 0.09
C TYR A 133 -3.91 3.32 1.26
N SER A 134 -2.96 4.23 1.06
CA SER A 134 -2.18 4.82 2.17
C SER A 134 -3.06 5.55 3.20
N HIS A 135 -4.23 6.04 2.78
CA HIS A 135 -5.18 6.79 3.60
C HIS A 135 -6.49 6.02 3.86
N LEU A 136 -6.52 4.70 3.60
CA LEU A 136 -7.74 3.90 3.72
C LEU A 136 -8.40 4.02 5.11
N ALA A 137 -7.60 4.01 6.18
CA ALA A 137 -8.06 4.14 7.57
C ALA A 137 -8.77 5.47 7.88
N GLU A 138 -8.56 6.50 7.05
CA GLU A 138 -9.13 7.84 7.19
C GLU A 138 -10.44 7.99 6.43
N LEU A 139 -10.72 7.10 5.48
CA LEU A 139 -11.88 7.23 4.61
C LEU A 139 -13.19 7.10 5.39
N THR A 140 -14.15 7.94 5.01
CA THR A 140 -15.55 7.85 5.45
C THR A 140 -16.28 6.74 4.70
N LYS A 141 -17.40 6.26 5.24
CA LYS A 141 -18.23 5.23 4.60
C LYS A 141 -18.62 5.58 3.15
N ARG A 142 -19.01 6.85 2.91
CA ARG A 142 -19.31 7.35 1.56
C ARG A 142 -18.10 7.26 0.62
N ARG A 143 -16.91 7.61 1.09
CA ARG A 143 -15.67 7.52 0.30
C ARG A 143 -15.29 6.07 0.01
N VAL A 144 -15.49 5.16 0.98
CA VAL A 144 -15.29 3.72 0.77
C VAL A 144 -16.28 3.16 -0.26
N LYS A 145 -17.54 3.60 -0.25
CA LYS A 145 -18.52 3.23 -1.27
C LYS A 145 -18.09 3.72 -2.67
N SER A 146 -17.59 4.94 -2.79
CA SER A 146 -17.04 5.43 -4.06
C SER A 146 -15.87 4.57 -4.53
N LEU A 147 -14.91 4.31 -3.65
CA LEU A 147 -13.75 3.47 -3.95
C LEU A 147 -14.16 2.04 -4.35
N ALA A 148 -15.20 1.48 -3.72
CA ALA A 148 -15.72 0.18 -4.06
C ALA A 148 -16.31 0.13 -5.49
N ASN A 149 -17.00 1.19 -5.91
CA ASN A 149 -17.49 1.32 -7.28
C ASN A 149 -16.31 1.45 -8.27
N ASP A 150 -15.29 2.23 -7.92
CA ASP A 150 -14.10 2.41 -8.77
C ASP A 150 -13.36 1.07 -8.95
N VAL A 151 -13.14 0.32 -7.86
CA VAL A 151 -12.48 -0.99 -7.91
C VAL A 151 -13.30 -1.99 -8.71
N ALA A 152 -14.61 -2.09 -8.45
CA ALA A 152 -15.51 -2.98 -9.19
C ALA A 152 -15.54 -2.66 -10.68
N GLY A 153 -15.62 -1.39 -11.04
CA GLY A 153 -15.60 -0.92 -12.43
C GLY A 153 -14.29 -1.24 -13.14
N ARG A 154 -13.14 -1.06 -12.47
CA ARG A 154 -11.83 -1.43 -13.03
C ARG A 154 -11.71 -2.93 -13.25
N ILE A 155 -12.15 -3.75 -12.30
CA ILE A 155 -12.12 -5.20 -12.47
C ILE A 155 -13.05 -5.65 -13.59
N ASN A 156 -14.21 -4.99 -13.75
CA ASN A 156 -15.10 -5.23 -14.87
C ASN A 156 -14.45 -4.86 -16.22
N GLU A 157 -13.75 -3.74 -16.29
CA GLU A 157 -12.96 -3.35 -17.47
C GLU A 157 -11.92 -4.41 -17.81
N MET A 158 -11.12 -4.85 -16.82
CA MET A 158 -10.12 -5.92 -16.99
C MET A 158 -10.76 -7.23 -17.49
N PHE A 159 -11.89 -7.62 -16.89
CA PHE A 159 -12.63 -8.81 -17.33
C PHE A 159 -13.10 -8.69 -18.78
N CYS A 160 -13.69 -7.56 -19.17
CA CYS A 160 -14.13 -7.32 -20.54
C CYS A 160 -12.96 -7.33 -21.54
N THR A 161 -11.80 -6.80 -21.17
CA THR A 161 -10.59 -6.84 -22.01
C THR A 161 -10.10 -8.27 -22.23
N GLU A 162 -10.02 -9.08 -21.17
CA GLU A 162 -9.57 -10.48 -21.27
C GLU A 162 -10.52 -11.36 -22.09
N VAL A 163 -11.83 -11.07 -22.07
CA VAL A 163 -12.84 -11.85 -22.82
C VAL A 163 -12.90 -11.47 -24.30
N SER A 164 -12.37 -10.32 -24.72
CA SER A 164 -12.24 -9.92 -26.13
C SER A 164 -13.51 -9.95 -26.99
N THR A 165 -14.73 -9.78 -26.45
CA THR A 165 -15.90 -9.31 -27.23
C THR A 165 -16.95 -8.68 -26.31
N PRO A 166 -17.59 -7.56 -26.71
CA PRO A 166 -18.72 -7.03 -25.98
C PRO A 166 -19.93 -7.94 -26.21
N THR A 167 -20.52 -8.40 -25.11
CA THR A 167 -21.92 -8.81 -24.96
C THR A 167 -22.40 -10.23 -25.30
N GLU A 168 -21.84 -11.04 -26.22
CA GLU A 168 -22.49 -12.32 -26.59
C GLU A 168 -21.75 -13.65 -26.27
N GLU A 169 -20.45 -13.65 -25.96
CA GLU A 169 -19.65 -14.91 -25.97
C GLU A 169 -19.19 -15.43 -24.60
N THR A 170 -19.56 -14.80 -23.47
CA THR A 170 -19.16 -15.30 -22.13
C THR A 170 -19.69 -16.71 -21.83
N ARG A 171 -20.78 -17.14 -22.50
CA ARG A 171 -21.32 -18.51 -22.40
C ARG A 171 -20.50 -19.54 -23.19
N ILE A 172 -19.71 -19.09 -24.17
CA ILE A 172 -18.92 -19.95 -25.07
C ILE A 172 -17.57 -20.29 -24.44
N LEU A 173 -17.11 -19.48 -23.47
CA LEU A 173 -15.86 -19.73 -22.75
C LEU A 173 -15.85 -21.12 -22.12
N SER A 174 -14.76 -21.86 -22.34
CA SER A 174 -14.48 -23.11 -21.65
C SER A 174 -14.19 -22.88 -20.17
N ASP A 175 -14.33 -23.93 -19.35
CA ASP A 175 -14.03 -23.83 -17.91
C ASP A 175 -12.55 -23.48 -17.66
N ALA A 176 -11.65 -23.94 -18.54
CA ALA A 176 -10.23 -23.63 -18.47
C ALA A 176 -9.93 -22.15 -18.75
N GLU A 177 -10.62 -21.54 -19.71
CA GLU A 177 -10.50 -20.10 -19.99
C GLU A 177 -11.07 -19.26 -18.84
N LEU A 178 -12.25 -19.62 -18.32
CA LEU A 178 -12.84 -18.97 -17.15
C LEU A 178 -11.93 -19.05 -15.92
N LEU A 179 -11.30 -20.21 -15.69
CA LEU A 179 -10.34 -20.41 -14.62
C LEU A 179 -9.12 -19.50 -14.78
N THR A 180 -8.60 -19.38 -16.01
CA THR A 180 -7.44 -18.55 -16.33
C THR A 180 -7.74 -17.07 -16.10
N ILE A 181 -8.86 -16.58 -16.63
CA ILE A 181 -9.31 -15.19 -16.46
C ILE A 181 -9.53 -14.89 -14.97
N TYR A 182 -10.24 -15.77 -14.26
CA TYR A 182 -10.46 -15.62 -12.82
C TYR A 182 -9.13 -15.55 -12.07
N ARG A 183 -8.16 -16.42 -12.35
CA ARG A 183 -6.85 -16.43 -11.67
C ARG A 183 -6.06 -15.16 -11.94
N ASN A 184 -6.07 -14.64 -13.17
CA ASN A 184 -5.41 -13.38 -13.50
C ASN A 184 -5.99 -12.22 -12.70
N ILE A 185 -7.31 -12.08 -12.70
CA ILE A 185 -8.02 -11.04 -11.92
C ILE A 185 -7.81 -11.25 -10.41
N ALA A 186 -7.83 -12.50 -9.94
CA ALA A 186 -7.63 -12.83 -8.53
C ALA A 186 -6.23 -12.43 -8.04
N LEU A 187 -5.20 -12.55 -8.88
CA LEU A 187 -3.84 -12.10 -8.57
C LEU A 187 -3.76 -10.57 -8.45
N GLU A 188 -4.53 -9.85 -9.25
CA GLU A 188 -4.68 -8.40 -9.14
C GLU A 188 -5.43 -8.01 -7.87
N VAL A 189 -6.51 -8.70 -7.52
CA VAL A 189 -7.26 -8.51 -6.27
C VAL A 189 -6.41 -8.74 -5.02
N TRP A 190 -5.48 -9.70 -5.06
CA TRP A 190 -4.53 -9.92 -3.96
C TRP A 190 -3.64 -8.70 -3.69
N SER A 191 -3.35 -7.87 -4.70
CA SER A 191 -2.57 -6.64 -4.51
C SER A 191 -3.28 -5.63 -3.61
N LEU A 192 -4.63 -5.70 -3.58
CA LEU A 192 -5.49 -4.88 -2.73
C LEU A 192 -5.70 -5.47 -1.32
N ARG A 193 -4.96 -6.53 -0.95
CA ARG A 193 -5.07 -7.22 0.35
C ARG A 193 -6.47 -7.77 0.65
N VAL A 194 -7.25 -8.03 -0.39
CA VAL A 194 -8.54 -8.73 -0.29
C VAL A 194 -8.37 -10.14 -0.81
N LYS A 195 -8.86 -11.13 -0.07
CA LYS A 195 -8.88 -12.52 -0.54
C LYS A 195 -9.93 -12.68 -1.64
N PRO A 196 -9.56 -13.16 -2.84
CA PRO A 196 -10.51 -13.41 -3.93
C PRO A 196 -11.62 -14.41 -3.52
N PRO A 197 -12.87 -14.23 -3.99
CA PRO A 197 -13.97 -15.15 -3.71
C PRO A 197 -13.70 -16.52 -4.34
N HIS A 198 -14.02 -17.63 -3.65
CA HIS A 198 -13.76 -19.00 -4.13
C HIS A 198 -12.28 -19.35 -4.38
N TRP A 199 -11.32 -18.60 -3.81
CA TRP A 199 -9.88 -18.92 -3.95
C TRP A 199 -9.48 -20.32 -3.46
N ARG A 200 -10.22 -20.93 -2.54
CA ARG A 200 -9.94 -22.29 -2.07
C ARG A 200 -10.21 -23.34 -3.16
N GLU A 201 -11.24 -23.11 -3.97
CA GLU A 201 -11.69 -24.01 -5.04
C GLU A 201 -10.95 -23.70 -6.34
N LEU A 202 -10.84 -22.41 -6.69
CA LEU A 202 -10.33 -21.95 -7.99
C LEU A 202 -8.84 -21.53 -7.97
N GLY A 203 -8.22 -21.43 -6.80
CA GLY A 203 -6.80 -21.09 -6.68
C GLY A 203 -5.88 -22.23 -7.13
N PRO A 204 -4.66 -21.94 -7.58
CA PRO A 204 -3.70 -22.98 -7.93
C PRO A 204 -3.27 -23.77 -6.68
N LYS A 205 -3.25 -25.10 -6.79
CA LYS A 205 -2.76 -26.01 -5.75
C LYS A 205 -1.38 -26.56 -6.16
N PRO A 206 -0.27 -26.21 -5.45
CA PRO A 206 1.06 -26.66 -5.83
C PRO A 206 1.15 -28.18 -5.91
N GLY A 207 1.61 -28.70 -7.05
CA GLY A 207 1.81 -30.15 -7.27
C GLY A 207 0.52 -30.95 -7.47
N GLN A 208 -0.62 -30.31 -7.67
CA GLN A 208 -1.91 -30.97 -7.94
C GLN A 208 -2.51 -30.44 -9.24
N GLN A 209 -3.20 -31.32 -9.97
CA GLN A 209 -4.02 -30.89 -11.10
C GLN A 209 -5.26 -30.17 -10.60
N ASP A 210 -5.80 -29.29 -11.46
CA ASP A 210 -7.04 -28.59 -11.17
C ASP A 210 -8.21 -29.60 -11.14
N GLU A 211 -8.94 -29.60 -10.03
CA GLU A 211 -10.14 -30.41 -9.89
C GLU A 211 -11.27 -29.80 -10.73
N PRO A 212 -12.14 -30.61 -11.36
CA PRO A 212 -13.32 -30.10 -12.04
C PRO A 212 -14.23 -29.41 -11.01
N VAL A 213 -14.57 -28.16 -11.27
CA VAL A 213 -15.46 -27.35 -10.44
C VAL A 213 -16.72 -27.03 -11.25
N ASP A 214 -17.87 -26.97 -10.58
CA ASP A 214 -19.12 -26.54 -11.21
C ASP A 214 -18.96 -25.13 -11.82
N ARG A 215 -19.37 -24.97 -13.09
CA ARG A 215 -19.37 -23.72 -13.84
C ARG A 215 -20.04 -22.57 -13.07
N ALA A 216 -21.07 -22.85 -12.27
CA ALA A 216 -21.73 -21.85 -11.42
C ALA A 216 -20.77 -21.17 -10.42
N VAL A 217 -19.73 -21.87 -9.95
CA VAL A 217 -18.73 -21.31 -9.02
C VAL A 217 -17.94 -20.17 -9.69
N PHE A 218 -17.51 -20.35 -10.93
CA PHE A 218 -16.79 -19.34 -11.70
C PHE A 218 -17.63 -18.08 -11.89
N HIS A 219 -18.87 -18.24 -12.36
CA HIS A 219 -19.79 -17.12 -12.54
C HIS A 219 -20.06 -16.40 -11.22
N SER A 220 -20.25 -17.15 -10.12
CA SER A 220 -20.46 -16.55 -8.80
C SER A 220 -19.24 -15.79 -8.28
N ALA A 221 -18.02 -16.26 -8.59
CA ALA A 221 -16.78 -15.61 -8.20
C ALA A 221 -16.57 -14.31 -8.98
N ILE A 222 -16.71 -14.36 -10.31
CA ILE A 222 -16.60 -13.21 -11.21
C ILE A 222 -17.68 -12.17 -10.87
N ALA A 223 -18.93 -12.60 -10.69
CA ALA A 223 -20.03 -11.69 -10.33
C ALA A 223 -19.77 -10.93 -9.03
N ARG A 224 -19.10 -11.54 -8.03
CA ARG A 224 -18.70 -10.84 -6.80
C ARG A 224 -17.55 -9.86 -7.04
N LEU A 225 -16.60 -10.21 -7.90
CA LEU A 225 -15.44 -9.37 -8.22
C LEU A 225 -15.83 -8.07 -8.93
N ILE A 226 -16.88 -8.10 -9.75
CA ILE A 226 -17.42 -6.92 -10.45
C ILE A 226 -18.53 -6.20 -9.68
N ASN A 227 -18.92 -6.68 -8.50
CA ASN A 227 -20.00 -6.11 -7.70
C ASN A 227 -19.48 -5.12 -6.64
N ALA A 228 -19.93 -3.86 -6.74
CA ALA A 228 -19.52 -2.78 -5.84
C ALA A 228 -19.94 -3.01 -4.37
N ASP A 229 -21.13 -3.58 -4.09
CA ASP A 229 -21.60 -3.83 -2.72
C ASP A 229 -20.78 -4.93 -2.03
N TRP A 230 -20.24 -5.88 -2.80
CA TRP A 230 -19.28 -6.85 -2.26
C TRP A 230 -17.98 -6.15 -1.86
N TRP A 231 -17.46 -5.28 -2.71
CA TRP A 231 -16.27 -4.48 -2.43
C TRP A 231 -16.45 -3.52 -1.26
N GLU A 232 -17.59 -2.85 -1.14
CA GLU A 232 -17.89 -1.95 -0.03
C GLU A 232 -17.72 -2.70 1.31
N ARG A 233 -18.30 -3.90 1.42
CA ARG A 233 -18.18 -4.74 2.62
C ARG A 233 -16.77 -5.24 2.90
N LYS A 234 -15.94 -5.44 1.87
CA LYS A 234 -14.55 -5.89 2.02
C LYS A 234 -13.63 -4.74 2.42
N LEU A 235 -13.73 -3.62 1.73
CA LEU A 235 -12.93 -2.42 1.98
C LEU A 235 -13.31 -1.76 3.30
N TRP A 236 -14.59 -1.77 3.69
CA TRP A 236 -15.02 -1.25 4.98
C TRP A 236 -14.43 -2.04 6.15
N ARG A 237 -14.46 -3.38 6.06
CA ARG A 237 -13.79 -4.24 7.05
C ARG A 237 -12.30 -3.98 7.11
N LEU A 238 -11.62 -3.95 5.97
CA LEU A 238 -10.17 -3.68 5.90
C LEU A 238 -9.82 -2.31 6.49
N ARG A 239 -10.60 -1.27 6.15
CA ARG A 239 -10.48 0.08 6.72
C ARG A 239 -10.59 0.04 8.24
N ASN A 240 -11.60 -0.66 8.77
CA ASN A 240 -11.84 -0.75 10.21
C ASN A 240 -10.71 -1.50 10.92
N ASP A 241 -10.23 -2.62 10.38
CA ASP A 241 -9.09 -3.36 10.92
C ASP A 241 -7.81 -2.48 10.97
N TRP A 242 -7.59 -1.67 9.94
CA TRP A 242 -6.45 -0.75 9.89
C TRP A 242 -6.59 0.41 10.85
N ARG A 243 -7.79 1.01 10.92
CA ARG A 243 -8.15 2.05 11.88
C ARG A 243 -7.90 1.59 13.31
N GLU A 244 -8.40 0.41 13.67
CA GLU A 244 -8.20 -0.22 14.97
C GLU A 244 -6.72 -0.48 15.27
N SER A 245 -5.97 -0.98 14.29
CA SER A 245 -4.54 -1.22 14.45
C SER A 245 -3.74 0.08 14.66
N GLN A 246 -4.11 1.15 13.96
CA GLN A 246 -3.53 2.48 14.16
C GLN A 246 -3.86 3.04 15.55
N LEU A 247 -5.10 2.90 16.03
CA LEU A 247 -5.51 3.34 17.36
C LEU A 247 -4.79 2.57 18.48
N ARG A 248 -4.59 1.26 18.31
CA ARG A 248 -3.76 0.43 19.22
C ARG A 248 -2.30 0.89 19.22
N ALA A 249 -1.72 1.13 18.05
CA ALA A 249 -0.34 1.62 17.93
C ALA A 249 -0.14 3.00 18.58
N ALA A 250 -1.13 3.89 18.43
CA ALA A 250 -1.16 5.18 19.09
C ALA A 250 -1.35 5.10 20.62
N GLY A 251 -1.67 3.92 21.17
CA GLY A 251 -1.90 3.72 22.61
C GLY A 251 -3.27 4.18 23.09
N LEU A 252 -4.21 4.43 22.18
CA LEU A 252 -5.57 4.88 22.50
C LEU A 252 -6.49 3.72 22.88
N ILE A 253 -6.14 2.50 22.49
CA ILE A 253 -6.85 1.26 22.82
C ILE A 253 -5.94 0.42 23.71
N HIS A 254 -6.32 0.32 24.98
CA HIS A 254 -5.62 -0.47 26.00
C HIS A 254 -6.59 -0.85 27.13
N LYS A 255 -6.23 -1.86 27.93
CA LYS A 255 -7.05 -2.44 29.01
C LYS A 255 -7.80 -1.42 29.90
N ARG A 256 -7.22 -0.25 30.17
CA ARG A 256 -7.81 0.79 31.05
C ARG A 256 -8.73 1.81 30.38
N ALA A 257 -8.74 1.92 29.04
CA ALA A 257 -9.50 2.95 28.32
C ALA A 257 -10.50 2.36 27.32
N ALA A 258 -10.05 1.37 26.55
CA ALA A 258 -10.87 0.61 25.62
C ALA A 258 -10.30 -0.81 25.57
N PRO A 259 -10.86 -1.75 26.35
CA PRO A 259 -10.23 -3.06 26.55
C PRO A 259 -10.11 -3.92 25.28
N TYR A 260 -11.06 -3.78 24.35
CA TYR A 260 -11.17 -4.67 23.19
C TYR A 260 -11.25 -3.94 21.85
N ILE A 261 -12.03 -2.87 21.76
CA ILE A 261 -12.36 -2.20 20.50
C ILE A 261 -12.61 -0.70 20.71
N SER A 262 -12.41 0.14 19.69
CA SER A 262 -12.73 1.56 19.78
C SER A 262 -14.24 1.81 19.95
N LYS A 263 -14.61 2.98 20.48
CA LYS A 263 -16.01 3.41 20.58
C LYS A 263 -16.67 3.56 19.20
N GLU A 264 -15.91 4.01 18.20
CA GLU A 264 -16.38 4.14 16.80
C GLU A 264 -16.80 2.76 16.29
N ALA A 265 -15.91 1.77 16.43
CA ALA A 265 -16.20 0.42 15.97
C ALA A 265 -17.32 -0.24 16.79
N LEU A 266 -17.48 0.03 18.09
CA LEU A 266 -18.63 -0.47 18.86
C LEU A 266 -19.98 0.08 18.35
N ALA A 267 -20.01 1.33 17.88
CA ALA A 267 -21.22 1.95 17.36
C ALA A 267 -21.58 1.49 15.92
N ASP A 268 -20.60 0.96 15.19
CA ASP A 268 -20.74 0.46 13.82
C ASP A 268 -21.21 -1.02 13.76
N TRP A 269 -21.36 -1.70 14.90
CA TRP A 269 -21.87 -3.09 15.02
C TRP A 269 -23.39 -3.11 15.15
#